data_AF-A0A7C9AUD7-F1
#
_entry.id   AF-A0A7C9AUD7-F1
#
_cell.length_a   1.000
_cell.length_b   1.000
_cell.length_c   1.000
_cell.angle_alpha   90.00
_cell.angle_beta   90.00
_cell.angle_gamma   90.00
#
_symmetry.space_group_name_H-M   'P 1'
#
loop_
_entity.id
_entity.type
_entity.pdbx_description
1 polymer ?
#
loop_
_entity_poly.entity_id
_entity_poly.type
_entity_poly.pdbx_seq_one_letter_code
_entity_poly.pdbx_strand_id
1 'polypeptide(L)'
;MCQKRAIFKPMSKDERNDLKQKCGGSWKLVLRYLLAGEACCRREKFQAIAGPGHSIAVTSSGAVYSFGSNSLGQLGHGLNQDGNTADEFRPHLIRSLQGIRIIQAAVGAGRTMLISDTGKVYAFGKDLFGETEHGVQGSRTVHTPQLVESLKDIFVVQAAIGNFFTAVLSREGRVYTFSWGSDERLGHQTSPGDVNPHPLLGPLENIPVVQIAAGYCYLLA
;
A
#
# COMPACT_ATOMS: atom_id res chain seq x y z
N MET A 1 -27.86 -6.65 -11.54
CA MET A 1 -26.51 -6.15 -11.90
C MET A 1 -25.37 -7.13 -11.58
N CYS A 2 -25.47 -8.01 -10.59
CA CYS A 2 -24.38 -8.93 -10.19
C CYS A 2 -24.24 -10.26 -10.97
N GLN A 3 -25.03 -10.53 -12.01
CA GLN A 3 -24.95 -11.81 -12.75
C GLN A 3 -24.13 -11.76 -14.04
N LYS A 4 -23.73 -10.58 -14.51
CA LYS A 4 -23.01 -10.42 -15.80
C LYS A 4 -21.49 -10.28 -15.67
N ARG A 5 -20.94 -10.21 -14.45
CA ARG A 5 -19.50 -10.18 -14.20
C ARG A 5 -19.15 -11.24 -13.15
N ALA A 6 -18.63 -12.37 -13.61
CA ALA A 6 -18.29 -13.55 -12.80
C ALA A 6 -17.07 -13.36 -11.87
N ILE A 7 -16.79 -12.13 -11.44
CA ILE A 7 -15.62 -11.78 -10.61
C ILE A 7 -15.99 -11.70 -9.12
N PHE A 8 -17.27 -11.52 -8.79
CA PHE A 8 -17.73 -11.39 -7.41
C PHE A 8 -18.76 -12.45 -7.04
N LYS A 9 -18.60 -13.05 -5.86
CA LYS A 9 -19.59 -13.95 -5.25
C LYS A 9 -20.91 -13.20 -5.06
N PRO A 10 -22.06 -13.78 -5.45
CA PRO A 10 -23.35 -13.13 -5.22
C PRO A 10 -23.65 -13.01 -3.72
N MET A 11 -24.13 -11.83 -3.30
CA MET A 11 -24.54 -11.62 -1.91
C MET A 11 -25.68 -12.56 -1.50
N SER A 12 -25.58 -13.15 -0.32
CA SER A 12 -26.63 -13.90 0.37
C SER A 12 -27.83 -13.00 0.71
N LYS A 13 -28.95 -13.58 1.14
CA LYS A 13 -30.12 -12.80 1.58
C LYS A 13 -29.81 -11.98 2.83
N ASP A 14 -29.01 -12.52 3.73
CA ASP A 14 -28.67 -11.87 4.99
C ASP A 14 -27.73 -10.68 4.75
N GLU A 15 -26.73 -10.83 3.87
CA GLU A 15 -25.83 -9.75 3.46
C GLU A 15 -26.58 -8.60 2.78
N ARG A 16 -27.61 -8.93 1.97
CA ARG A 16 -28.48 -7.92 1.35
C ARG A 16 -29.32 -7.17 2.36
N ASN A 17 -29.85 -7.87 3.36
CA ASN A 17 -30.66 -7.27 4.42
C ASN A 17 -29.80 -6.39 5.33
N ASP A 18 -28.58 -6.83 5.67
CA ASP A 18 -27.59 -6.04 6.41
C ASP A 18 -27.23 -4.75 5.66
N LEU A 19 -26.91 -4.86 4.37
CA LEU A 19 -26.61 -3.68 3.53
C LEU A 19 -27.79 -2.70 3.48
N LYS A 20 -29.02 -3.24 3.37
CA LYS A 20 -30.24 -2.42 3.38
C LYS A 20 -30.41 -1.70 4.72
N GLN A 21 -30.15 -2.37 5.85
CA GLN A 21 -30.23 -1.77 7.18
C GLN A 21 -29.19 -0.66 7.36
N LYS A 22 -27.94 -0.89 6.91
CA LYS A 22 -26.87 0.14 6.89
C LYS A 22 -27.26 1.38 6.08
N CYS A 23 -28.10 1.22 5.06
CA CYS A 23 -28.66 2.33 4.27
C CYS A 23 -30.04 2.80 4.76
N GLY A 24 -30.37 2.63 6.04
CA GLY A 24 -31.61 3.14 6.64
C GLY A 24 -32.88 2.43 6.14
N GLY A 25 -32.78 1.16 5.74
CA GLY A 25 -33.92 0.37 5.26
C GLY A 25 -34.37 0.70 3.84
N SER A 26 -33.66 1.57 3.10
CA SER A 26 -34.11 2.07 1.79
C SER A 26 -33.27 1.54 0.64
N TRP A 27 -33.88 0.76 -0.25
CA TRP A 27 -33.23 0.31 -1.48
C TRP A 27 -32.83 1.46 -2.42
N LYS A 28 -33.49 2.63 -2.33
CA LYS A 28 -33.08 3.84 -3.07
C LYS A 28 -31.73 4.36 -2.56
N LEU A 29 -31.51 4.35 -1.24
CA LEU A 29 -30.23 4.76 -0.63
C LEU A 29 -29.13 3.73 -0.92
N VAL A 30 -29.44 2.42 -0.88
CA VAL A 30 -28.51 1.37 -1.31
C VAL A 30 -28.07 1.59 -2.76
N LEU A 31 -29.02 1.84 -3.67
CA LEU A 31 -28.70 2.08 -5.07
C LEU A 31 -27.83 3.34 -5.23
N ARG A 32 -28.13 4.43 -4.53
CA ARG A 32 -27.33 5.66 -4.56
C ARG A 32 -25.91 5.42 -4.04
N TYR A 33 -25.76 4.64 -2.97
CA TYR A 33 -24.47 4.23 -2.43
C TYR A 33 -23.66 3.41 -3.45
N LEU A 34 -24.29 2.40 -4.08
CA LEU A 34 -23.64 1.59 -5.11
C LEU A 34 -23.23 2.42 -6.35
N LEU A 35 -24.09 3.34 -6.80
CA LEU A 35 -23.79 4.22 -7.93
C LEU A 35 -22.69 5.23 -7.60
N ALA A 36 -22.64 5.75 -6.37
CA ALA A 36 -21.54 6.61 -5.92
C ALA A 36 -20.21 5.83 -5.89
N GLY A 37 -20.23 4.57 -5.41
CA GLY A 37 -19.09 3.66 -5.48
C GLY A 37 -18.65 3.42 -6.92
N GLU A 38 -19.58 3.11 -7.82
CA GLU A 38 -19.28 2.83 -9.23
C GLU A 38 -18.72 4.08 -9.96
N ALA A 39 -19.27 5.26 -9.70
CA ALA A 39 -18.77 6.52 -10.24
C ALA A 39 -17.35 6.84 -9.74
N CYS A 40 -17.06 6.53 -8.46
CA CYS A 40 -15.71 6.68 -7.90
C CYS A 40 -14.71 5.67 -8.50
N CYS A 41 -15.16 4.46 -8.81
CA CYS A 41 -14.35 3.42 -9.49
C CYS A 41 -14.05 3.73 -10.96
N ARG A 42 -14.85 4.58 -11.62
CA ARG A 42 -14.68 4.95 -13.04
C ARG A 42 -13.86 6.23 -13.28
N ARG A 43 -13.52 6.99 -12.24
CA ARG A 43 -12.61 8.13 -12.41
C ARG A 43 -11.20 7.61 -12.65
N GLU A 44 -10.58 8.09 -13.72
CA GLU A 44 -9.15 7.99 -13.91
C GLU A 44 -8.45 8.59 -12.67
N LYS A 45 -7.85 7.71 -11.86
CA LYS A 45 -7.17 8.12 -10.63
C LYS A 45 -5.73 8.46 -10.97
N PHE A 46 -5.36 9.70 -10.71
CA PHE A 46 -3.97 10.14 -10.61
C PHE A 46 -3.68 10.46 -9.15
N GLN A 47 -2.44 10.29 -8.75
CA GLN A 47 -2.00 10.55 -7.39
C GLN A 47 -0.66 11.27 -7.42
N ALA A 48 -0.47 12.25 -6.54
CA ALA A 48 0.82 12.85 -6.26
C ALA A 48 1.02 12.84 -4.75
N ILE A 49 2.14 12.29 -4.29
CA ILE A 49 2.47 12.17 -2.87
C ILE A 49 3.89 12.70 -2.68
N ALA A 50 4.06 13.50 -1.64
CA ALA A 50 5.34 13.95 -1.17
C ALA A 50 5.63 13.33 0.20
N GLY A 51 6.84 12.84 0.39
CA GLY A 51 7.38 12.46 1.69
C GLY A 51 8.67 13.23 1.99
N PRO A 52 9.39 12.85 3.05
CA PRO A 52 10.66 13.48 3.39
C PRO A 52 11.69 13.25 2.27
N GLY A 53 11.99 14.34 1.55
CA GLY A 53 13.06 14.38 0.54
C GLY A 53 12.71 13.84 -0.84
N HIS A 54 11.54 13.23 -1.07
CA HIS A 54 11.17 12.75 -2.41
C HIS A 54 9.66 12.71 -2.62
N SER A 55 9.26 12.59 -3.89
CA SER A 55 7.87 12.61 -4.33
C SER A 55 7.61 11.54 -5.38
N ILE A 56 6.40 11.01 -5.37
CA ILE A 56 5.90 10.00 -6.29
C ILE A 56 4.64 10.54 -6.97
N ALA A 57 4.55 10.40 -8.29
CA ALA A 57 3.35 10.66 -9.07
C ALA A 57 2.90 9.39 -9.80
N VAL A 58 1.64 9.02 -9.63
CA VAL A 58 1.00 7.89 -10.31
C VAL A 58 -0.03 8.45 -11.30
N THR A 59 0.08 8.04 -12.55
CA THR A 59 -0.82 8.46 -13.64
C THR A 59 -2.06 7.57 -13.73
N SER A 60 -3.06 7.97 -14.50
CA SER A 60 -4.29 7.16 -14.69
C SER A 60 -4.07 5.82 -15.39
N SER A 61 -3.03 5.72 -16.22
CA SER A 61 -2.58 4.47 -16.83
C SER A 61 -1.79 3.57 -15.86
N GLY A 62 -1.43 4.08 -14.69
CA GLY A 62 -0.65 3.39 -13.67
C GLY A 62 0.87 3.51 -13.83
N ALA A 63 1.35 4.35 -14.75
CA ALA A 63 2.76 4.70 -14.82
C ALA A 63 3.18 5.56 -13.61
N VAL A 64 4.37 5.28 -13.08
CA VAL A 64 4.90 5.91 -11.87
C VAL A 64 6.12 6.75 -12.18
N TYR A 65 6.10 7.99 -11.71
CA TYR A 65 7.22 8.91 -11.76
C TYR A 65 7.71 9.18 -10.35
N SER A 66 9.03 9.26 -10.17
CA SER A 66 9.66 9.61 -8.91
C SER A 66 10.68 10.74 -9.13
N PHE A 67 10.86 11.57 -8.10
CA PHE A 67 11.83 12.67 -8.10
C PHE A 67 12.14 13.12 -6.67
N GLY A 68 13.32 13.68 -6.47
CA GLY A 68 13.87 14.17 -5.21
C GLY A 68 15.21 13.51 -4.87
N SER A 69 15.47 13.39 -3.58
CA SER A 69 16.62 12.68 -3.03
C SER A 69 16.52 11.18 -3.26
N ASN A 70 17.65 10.55 -3.59
CA ASN A 70 17.77 9.12 -3.86
C ASN A 70 18.93 8.47 -3.08
N SER A 71 19.44 9.11 -2.03
CA SER A 71 20.60 8.61 -1.27
C SER A 71 20.40 7.21 -0.66
N LEU A 72 19.15 6.74 -0.58
CA LEU A 72 18.76 5.44 -0.03
C LEU A 72 18.06 4.54 -1.07
N GLY A 73 18.04 4.92 -2.35
CA GLY A 73 17.34 4.19 -3.41
C GLY A 73 15.84 4.43 -3.48
N GLN A 74 15.31 5.41 -2.74
CA GLN A 74 13.87 5.68 -2.59
C GLN A 74 13.16 6.16 -3.86
N LEU A 75 13.90 6.39 -4.96
CA LEU A 75 13.32 6.70 -6.27
C LEU A 75 13.10 5.47 -7.16
N GLY A 76 13.75 4.34 -6.89
CA GLY A 76 13.48 3.08 -7.60
C GLY A 76 14.08 2.97 -9.02
N HIS A 77 15.04 3.83 -9.38
CA HIS A 77 15.67 3.83 -10.71
C HIS A 77 16.86 2.87 -10.88
N GLY A 78 17.24 2.15 -9.82
CA GLY A 78 18.44 1.32 -9.78
C GLY A 78 19.70 2.14 -9.51
N LEU A 79 20.84 1.49 -9.74
CA LEU A 79 22.17 2.10 -9.65
C LEU A 79 22.59 2.61 -11.03
N ASN A 80 23.38 3.68 -11.05
CA ASN A 80 24.02 4.18 -12.26
C ASN A 80 25.23 3.30 -12.66
N GLN A 81 25.92 3.67 -13.73
CA GLN A 81 27.09 2.92 -14.24
C GLN A 81 28.24 2.83 -13.24
N ASP A 82 28.34 3.81 -12.34
CA ASP A 82 29.35 3.87 -11.28
C ASP A 82 28.91 3.12 -10.00
N GLY A 83 27.75 2.45 -10.02
CA GLY A 83 27.22 1.72 -8.87
C GLY A 83 26.58 2.60 -7.79
N ASN A 84 26.27 3.86 -8.10
CA ASN A 84 25.71 4.84 -7.16
C ASN A 84 24.24 5.17 -7.46
N THR A 85 23.51 5.64 -6.45
CA THR A 85 22.21 6.27 -6.66
C THR A 85 22.38 7.73 -7.09
N ALA A 86 21.41 8.26 -7.84
CA ALA A 86 21.40 9.64 -8.30
C ALA A 86 20.07 10.32 -7.91
N ASP A 87 20.18 11.53 -7.38
CA ASP A 87 19.04 12.41 -7.14
C ASP A 87 18.42 12.85 -8.47
N GLU A 88 17.10 13.01 -8.50
CA GLU A 88 16.36 13.39 -9.71
C GLU A 88 15.52 14.64 -9.40
N PHE A 89 15.85 15.79 -9.98
CA PHE A 89 15.12 17.04 -9.71
C PHE A 89 13.89 17.23 -10.62
N ARG A 90 13.61 16.26 -11.48
CA ARG A 90 12.46 16.25 -12.39
C ARG A 90 11.79 14.89 -12.34
N PRO A 91 10.45 14.82 -12.51
CA PRO A 91 9.75 13.54 -12.56
C PRO A 91 10.38 12.58 -13.57
N HIS A 92 10.93 11.47 -13.09
CA HIS A 92 11.55 10.43 -13.90
C HIS A 92 10.72 9.16 -13.86
N LEU A 93 10.47 8.55 -15.02
CA LEU A 93 9.65 7.34 -15.13
C LEU A 93 10.38 6.11 -14.55
N ILE A 94 9.75 5.41 -13.61
CA ILE A 94 10.27 4.13 -13.09
C ILE A 94 10.01 3.03 -14.13
N ARG A 95 10.97 2.80 -15.03
CA ARG A 95 10.84 1.86 -16.15
C ARG A 95 10.67 0.40 -15.74
N SER A 96 11.21 0.00 -14.58
CA SER A 96 11.09 -1.38 -14.07
C SER A 96 9.66 -1.80 -13.73
N LEU A 97 8.73 -0.84 -13.62
CA LEU A 97 7.30 -1.10 -13.41
C LEU A 97 6.48 -1.19 -14.70
N GLN A 98 7.13 -1.16 -15.87
CA GLN A 98 6.43 -1.25 -17.15
C GLN A 98 5.60 -2.54 -17.23
N GLY A 99 4.32 -2.40 -17.57
CA GLY A 99 3.36 -3.51 -17.60
C GLY A 99 2.65 -3.79 -16.27
N ILE A 100 3.04 -3.13 -15.19
CA ILE A 100 2.36 -3.19 -13.89
C ILE A 100 1.57 -1.90 -13.71
N ARG A 101 0.24 -2.00 -13.56
CA ARG A 101 -0.62 -0.85 -13.32
C ARG A 101 -0.64 -0.50 -11.84
N ILE A 102 0.04 0.56 -11.45
CA ILE A 102 0.01 1.08 -10.08
C ILE A 102 -1.24 1.92 -9.85
N ILE A 103 -1.90 1.73 -8.70
CA ILE A 103 -3.15 2.41 -8.32
C ILE A 103 -3.00 3.27 -7.06
N GLN A 104 -1.95 3.03 -6.25
CA GLN A 104 -1.69 3.78 -5.03
C GLN A 104 -0.19 3.77 -4.73
N ALA A 105 0.30 4.87 -4.16
CA ALA A 105 1.62 4.98 -3.59
C ALA A 105 1.55 5.40 -2.12
N ALA A 106 2.56 5.05 -1.34
CA ALA A 106 2.80 5.55 0.00
C ALA A 106 4.28 5.86 0.16
N VAL A 107 4.59 6.96 0.84
CA VAL A 107 5.95 7.50 0.92
C VAL A 107 6.30 7.79 2.38
N GLY A 108 7.48 7.33 2.81
CA GLY A 108 8.06 7.59 4.13
C GLY A 108 9.47 8.15 4.05
N ALA A 109 10.17 8.29 5.18
CA ALA A 109 11.55 8.77 5.19
C ALA A 109 12.49 7.76 4.51
N GLY A 110 12.87 8.05 3.26
CA GLY A 110 13.73 7.17 2.46
C GLY A 110 13.07 5.86 2.02
N ARG A 111 11.73 5.73 2.08
CA ARG A 111 10.99 4.50 1.77
C ARG A 111 9.82 4.80 0.84
N THR A 112 9.58 3.92 -0.13
CA THR A 112 8.44 3.99 -1.04
C THR A 112 7.76 2.64 -1.13
N MET A 113 6.42 2.67 -1.08
CA MET A 113 5.57 1.52 -1.41
C MET A 113 4.59 1.89 -2.51
N LEU A 114 4.33 0.93 -3.39
CA LEU A 114 3.41 1.03 -4.50
C LEU A 114 2.47 -0.17 -4.50
N ILE A 115 1.21 0.06 -4.82
CA ILE A 115 0.19 -0.98 -4.90
C ILE A 115 -0.31 -1.07 -6.33
N SER A 116 -0.32 -2.27 -6.88
CA SER A 116 -0.88 -2.54 -8.21
C SER A 116 -2.39 -2.78 -8.18
N ASP A 117 -3.03 -2.69 -9.34
CA ASP A 117 -4.45 -3.03 -9.53
C ASP A 117 -4.77 -4.51 -9.22
N THR A 118 -3.76 -5.38 -9.24
CA THR A 118 -3.85 -6.79 -8.82
C THR A 118 -3.72 -6.99 -7.31
N GLY A 119 -3.56 -5.93 -6.52
CA GLY A 119 -3.41 -5.99 -5.06
C GLY A 119 -2.00 -6.32 -4.59
N LYS A 120 -1.04 -6.53 -5.50
CA LYS A 120 0.37 -6.76 -5.17
C LYS A 120 1.07 -5.48 -4.73
N VAL A 121 1.97 -5.62 -3.77
CA VAL A 121 2.72 -4.53 -3.15
C VAL A 121 4.18 -4.57 -3.58
N TYR A 122 4.68 -3.43 -4.04
CA TYR A 122 6.08 -3.24 -4.41
C TYR A 122 6.71 -2.23 -3.46
N ALA A 123 7.95 -2.47 -3.05
CA ALA A 123 8.66 -1.63 -2.10
C ALA A 123 10.11 -1.39 -2.53
N PHE A 124 10.64 -0.22 -2.20
CA PHE A 124 12.03 0.17 -2.45
C PHE A 124 12.46 1.33 -1.54
N GLY A 125 13.76 1.57 -1.46
CA GLY A 125 14.38 2.52 -0.53
C GLY A 125 15.08 1.82 0.63
N LYS A 126 15.11 2.50 1.78
CA LYS A 126 15.84 2.13 2.99
C LYS A 126 15.16 0.99 3.76
N ASP A 127 15.96 -0.02 4.09
CA ASP A 127 15.67 -1.19 4.94
C ASP A 127 14.68 -2.18 4.29
N LEU A 128 15.09 -3.44 4.16
CA LEU A 128 14.31 -4.50 3.52
C LEU A 128 13.20 -5.04 4.43
N PHE A 129 12.11 -5.48 3.77
CA PHE A 129 11.23 -6.51 4.30
C PHE A 129 12.04 -7.77 4.59
N GLY A 130 11.71 -8.41 5.71
CA GLY A 130 12.33 -9.62 6.24
C GLY A 130 13.24 -10.37 5.29
N GLU A 131 14.54 -10.33 5.57
CA GLU A 131 15.39 -11.52 5.55
C GLU A 131 16.83 -11.21 5.97
N THR A 132 17.16 -11.65 7.18
CA THR A 132 18.51 -11.85 7.71
C THR A 132 19.12 -13.11 7.07
N GLU A 133 19.15 -13.21 5.74
CA GLU A 133 19.61 -14.46 5.09
C GLU A 133 21.12 -14.52 4.90
N HIS A 134 21.82 -13.39 4.97
CA HIS A 134 23.28 -13.39 4.85
C HIS A 134 23.82 -12.35 5.82
N GLY A 135 24.47 -12.82 6.89
CA GLY A 135 24.86 -12.08 8.08
C GLY A 135 25.87 -10.95 7.85
N VAL A 136 25.44 -9.92 7.13
CA VAL A 136 26.17 -8.66 7.00
C VAL A 136 25.34 -7.59 7.68
N GLN A 137 25.86 -7.15 8.82
CA GLN A 137 25.36 -6.07 9.64
C GLN A 137 25.53 -4.75 8.86
N GLY A 138 24.57 -4.42 8.00
CA GLY A 138 24.55 -3.19 7.21
C GLY A 138 23.14 -2.89 6.70
N SER A 139 22.74 -1.61 6.73
CA SER A 139 21.47 -1.16 6.13
C SER A 139 21.46 -1.53 4.64
N ARG A 140 20.60 -2.47 4.25
CA ARG A 140 20.45 -2.90 2.86
C ARG A 140 19.41 -1.99 2.20
N THR A 141 19.85 -1.19 1.24
CA THR A 141 19.00 -0.34 0.41
C THR A 141 18.52 -1.11 -0.82
N VAL A 142 17.26 -0.91 -1.18
CA VAL A 142 16.66 -1.49 -2.39
C VAL A 142 16.50 -0.39 -3.42
N HIS A 143 17.20 -0.50 -4.54
CA HIS A 143 17.26 0.57 -5.54
C HIS A 143 16.24 0.43 -6.66
N THR A 144 15.55 -0.71 -6.76
CA THR A 144 14.50 -0.96 -7.75
C THR A 144 13.26 -1.53 -7.05
N PRO A 145 12.02 -1.23 -7.52
CA PRO A 145 10.82 -1.81 -6.94
C PRO A 145 10.87 -3.33 -6.87
N GLN A 146 10.74 -3.89 -5.67
CA GLN A 146 10.69 -5.33 -5.43
C GLN A 146 9.34 -5.74 -4.87
N LEU A 147 8.86 -6.93 -5.25
CA LEU A 147 7.62 -7.50 -4.72
C LEU A 147 7.80 -7.84 -3.24
N VAL A 148 6.84 -7.43 -2.41
CA VAL A 148 6.81 -7.79 -0.99
C VAL A 148 6.20 -9.18 -0.83
N GLU A 149 7.04 -10.20 -0.74
CA GLU A 149 6.62 -11.61 -0.69
C GLU A 149 5.70 -11.92 0.51
N SER A 150 5.91 -11.28 1.65
CA SER A 150 5.07 -11.48 2.85
C SER A 150 3.63 -10.99 2.68
N LEU A 151 3.36 -10.14 1.68
CA LEU A 151 2.03 -9.62 1.36
C LEU A 151 1.40 -10.28 0.11
N LYS A 152 2.05 -11.27 -0.51
CA LYS A 152 1.61 -11.84 -1.80
C LYS A 152 0.21 -12.46 -1.76
N ASP A 153 -0.19 -12.99 -0.60
CA ASP A 153 -1.49 -13.65 -0.39
C ASP A 153 -2.57 -12.69 0.14
N ILE A 154 -2.26 -11.40 0.27
CA ILE A 154 -3.18 -10.36 0.74
C ILE A 154 -3.47 -9.40 -0.42
N PHE A 155 -4.75 -9.23 -0.77
CA PHE A 155 -5.14 -8.24 -1.77
C PHE A 155 -5.15 -6.84 -1.14
N VAL A 156 -4.04 -6.12 -1.24
CA VAL A 156 -3.88 -4.80 -0.63
C VAL A 156 -4.50 -3.71 -1.50
N VAL A 157 -5.24 -2.79 -0.88
CA VAL A 157 -5.89 -1.65 -1.56
C VAL A 157 -5.34 -0.29 -1.14
N GLN A 158 -4.70 -0.21 0.02
CA GLN A 158 -4.08 1.02 0.51
C GLN A 158 -2.87 0.71 1.40
N ALA A 159 -1.84 1.55 1.33
CA ALA A 159 -0.70 1.54 2.23
C ALA A 159 -0.55 2.91 2.90
N ALA A 160 -0.03 2.91 4.11
CA ALA A 160 0.36 4.10 4.85
C ALA A 160 1.69 3.82 5.57
N ILE A 161 2.66 4.71 5.40
CA ILE A 161 4.00 4.57 5.98
C ILE A 161 4.15 5.64 7.06
N GLY A 162 4.35 5.21 8.30
CA GLY A 162 4.82 6.06 9.41
C GLY A 162 6.34 6.02 9.53
N ASN A 163 6.91 6.66 10.55
CA ASN A 163 8.38 6.67 10.71
C ASN A 163 8.92 5.30 11.12
N PHE A 164 8.22 4.63 12.03
CA PHE A 164 8.62 3.36 12.63
C PHE A 164 7.80 2.17 12.15
N PHE A 165 6.78 2.41 11.34
CA PHE A 165 5.82 1.38 10.99
C PHE A 165 5.23 1.57 9.61
N THR A 166 4.61 0.51 9.12
CA THR A 166 3.77 0.53 7.95
C THR A 166 2.46 -0.18 8.26
N ALA A 167 1.38 0.37 7.71
CA ALA A 167 0.07 -0.25 7.72
C ALA A 167 -0.40 -0.47 6.29
N VAL A 168 -1.04 -1.61 6.04
CA VAL A 168 -1.72 -1.92 4.79
C VAL A 168 -3.16 -2.32 5.05
N LEU A 169 -4.06 -1.86 4.18
CA LEU A 169 -5.47 -2.19 4.20
C LEU A 169 -5.75 -3.21 3.11
N SER A 170 -6.32 -4.35 3.47
CA SER A 170 -6.78 -5.34 2.51
C SER A 170 -8.15 -4.97 1.94
N ARG A 171 -8.50 -5.55 0.79
CA ARG A 171 -9.82 -5.37 0.16
C ARG A 171 -10.97 -5.84 1.04
N GLU A 172 -10.71 -6.77 1.95
CA GLU A 172 -11.66 -7.30 2.93
C GLU A 172 -11.88 -6.35 4.12
N GLY A 173 -11.20 -5.20 4.14
CA GLY A 173 -11.30 -4.20 5.21
C GLY A 173 -10.46 -4.54 6.45
N ARG A 174 -9.46 -5.41 6.30
CA ARG A 174 -8.54 -5.78 7.39
C ARG A 174 -7.28 -4.92 7.33
N VAL A 175 -6.86 -4.42 8.48
CA VAL A 175 -5.62 -3.65 8.62
C VAL A 175 -4.51 -4.57 9.09
N TYR A 176 -3.39 -4.58 8.38
CA TYR A 176 -2.18 -5.27 8.77
C TYR A 176 -1.09 -4.24 9.06
N THR A 177 -0.31 -4.46 10.11
CA THR A 177 0.84 -3.61 10.44
C THR A 177 2.12 -4.43 10.51
N PHE A 178 3.23 -3.82 10.11
CA PHE A 178 4.57 -4.39 10.21
C PHE A 178 5.61 -3.28 10.32
N SER A 179 6.77 -3.61 10.85
CA SER A 179 7.90 -2.68 11.02
C SER A 179 8.90 -2.85 9.88
N TRP A 180 9.63 -1.77 9.59
CA TRP A 180 10.74 -1.79 8.63
C TRP A 180 12.06 -1.75 9.37
N GLY A 181 12.90 -2.78 9.18
CA GLY A 181 14.23 -2.86 9.78
C GLY A 181 14.22 -3.31 11.25
N SER A 182 15.34 -3.07 11.94
CA SER A 182 15.60 -3.48 13.33
C SER A 182 14.96 -2.59 14.39
N ASP A 183 14.26 -1.52 13.98
CA ASP A 183 13.61 -0.61 14.92
C ASP A 183 12.35 -1.27 15.47
N GLU A 184 12.46 -1.72 16.71
CA GLU A 184 11.42 -2.43 17.43
C GLU A 184 10.11 -1.62 17.51
N ARG A 185 9.00 -2.37 17.45
CA ARG A 185 7.66 -2.09 18.00
C ARG A 185 6.64 -1.45 17.07
N LEU A 186 5.69 -2.28 16.66
CA LEU A 186 4.28 -1.92 16.81
C LEU A 186 3.44 -3.08 17.31
N GLY A 187 2.80 -2.89 18.47
CA GLY A 187 1.46 -3.36 18.83
C GLY A 187 1.20 -4.87 18.95
N HIS A 188 2.01 -5.69 18.31
CA HIS A 188 2.03 -7.13 18.42
C HIS A 188 3.07 -7.46 19.47
N GLN A 189 2.70 -8.23 20.49
CA GLN A 189 3.64 -8.73 21.50
C GLN A 189 4.58 -9.80 20.89
N THR A 190 5.06 -9.58 19.67
CA THR A 190 5.85 -10.51 18.90
C THR A 190 7.32 -10.16 18.97
N SER A 191 8.14 -11.18 18.74
CA SER A 191 9.59 -11.13 18.95
C SER A 191 10.24 -10.02 18.12
N PRO A 192 11.41 -9.49 18.54
CA PRO A 192 12.11 -8.40 17.85
C PRO A 192 12.49 -8.66 16.38
N GLY A 193 12.32 -9.89 15.89
CA GLY A 193 12.55 -10.28 14.49
C GLY A 193 11.28 -10.49 13.67
N ASP A 194 10.11 -10.12 14.20
CA ASP A 194 8.84 -10.33 13.51
C ASP A 194 8.57 -9.23 12.47
N VAL A 195 8.95 -9.58 11.24
CA VAL A 195 8.84 -8.76 10.02
C VAL A 195 7.58 -9.08 9.21
N ASN A 196 6.73 -9.98 9.70
CA ASN A 196 5.55 -10.42 8.99
C ASN A 196 4.36 -9.46 9.24
N PRO A 197 3.51 -9.24 8.22
CA PRO A 197 2.30 -8.45 8.34
C PRO A 197 1.31 -9.13 9.28
N HIS A 198 1.03 -8.50 10.41
CA HIS A 198 0.08 -9.02 11.39
C HIS A 198 -1.23 -8.22 11.35
N PRO A 199 -2.39 -8.89 11.37
CA PRO A 199 -3.67 -8.20 11.45
C PRO A 199 -3.74 -7.43 12.78
N LEU A 200 -4.18 -6.18 12.74
CA LEU A 200 -4.37 -5.36 13.93
C LEU A 200 -5.61 -5.86 14.69
N LEU A 201 -5.39 -6.68 15.71
CA LEU A 201 -6.44 -7.28 16.54
C LEU A 201 -6.94 -6.31 17.63
N GLY A 202 -8.12 -6.59 18.18
CA GLY A 202 -8.76 -5.77 19.21
C GLY A 202 -9.86 -4.86 18.66
N PRO A 203 -9.78 -3.51 18.80
CA PRO A 203 -10.88 -2.61 18.44
C PRO A 203 -11.36 -2.71 16.99
N LEU A 204 -10.50 -3.16 16.07
CA LEU A 204 -10.79 -3.24 14.63
C LEU A 204 -11.05 -4.66 14.13
N GLU A 205 -11.01 -5.68 14.99
CA GLU A 205 -11.07 -7.09 14.57
C GLU A 205 -12.34 -7.45 13.79
N ASN A 206 -13.46 -6.80 14.15
CA ASN A 206 -14.77 -7.01 13.51
C ASN A 206 -15.31 -5.76 12.83
N ILE A 207 -14.47 -4.73 12.62
CA ILE A 207 -14.88 -3.47 11.99
C ILE A 207 -14.24 -3.40 10.60
N PRO A 208 -15.03 -3.41 9.51
CA PRO A 208 -14.48 -3.26 8.18
C PRO A 208 -13.95 -1.82 7.99
N VAL A 209 -12.62 -1.70 7.91
CA VAL A 209 -11.94 -0.42 7.67
C VAL A 209 -12.03 -0.06 6.19
N VAL A 210 -12.32 1.20 5.90
CA VAL A 210 -12.45 1.72 4.52
C VAL A 210 -11.26 2.55 4.08
N GLN A 211 -10.50 3.10 5.04
CA GLN A 211 -9.36 3.95 4.76
C GLN A 211 -8.42 3.96 5.95
N ILE A 212 -7.12 3.97 5.68
CA ILE A 212 -6.08 4.17 6.69
C ILE A 212 -5.30 5.47 6.44
N ALA A 213 -4.74 6.07 7.48
CA ALA A 213 -3.79 7.17 7.37
C ALA A 213 -2.74 7.07 8.48
N ALA A 214 -1.46 7.20 8.13
CA ALA A 214 -0.37 7.20 9.08
C ALA A 214 0.19 8.62 9.24
N GLY A 215 0.35 9.05 10.49
CA GLY A 215 1.24 10.15 10.85
C GLY A 215 2.63 9.63 11.20
N TYR A 216 3.43 10.49 11.84
CA TYR A 216 4.81 10.15 12.22
C TYR A 216 4.87 8.90 13.13
N CYS A 217 3.93 8.80 14.10
CA CYS A 217 3.87 7.74 15.10
C CYS A 217 2.45 7.25 15.44
N TYR A 218 1.43 7.61 14.65
CA TYR A 218 0.04 7.20 14.89
C TYR A 218 -0.63 6.72 13.60
N LEU A 219 -1.57 5.79 13.75
CA LEU A 219 -2.39 5.24 12.66
C LEU A 219 -3.87 5.58 12.93
N LEU A 220 -4.53 6.14 11.93
CA LEU A 220 -5.97 6.33 11.87
C LEU A 220 -6.55 5.26 10.92
N ALA A 221 -7.64 4.61 11.33
CA ALA A 221 -8.32 3.54 10.61
C ALA A 221 -9.83 3.59 10.89
#